data_AF-A0A5B0KPF6-F1
#
_entry.id   AF-A0A5B0KPF6-F1
#
_cell.length_a   1.000
_cell.length_b   1.000
_cell.length_c   1.000
_cell.angle_alpha   90.00
_cell.angle_beta   90.00
_cell.angle_gamma   90.00
#
_symmetry.space_group_name_H-M   'P 1'
#
loop_
_entity.id
_entity.type
_entity.pdbx_description
1 polymer ?
#
loop_
_entity_poly.entity_id
_entity_poly.type
_entity_poly.pdbx_seq_one_letter_code
_entity_poly.pdbx_strand_id
1 'polypeptide(L)' 'MLRRLEVRDCTFRVSERRRQAVIRTGQREVHTWVACTLITDSAVPPDEAMDFTYNPCHTPTFTRLCDCAPIWAASTC' A
#
# COMPACT_ATOMS: atom_id res chain seq x y z
N MET A 1 2.36 18.60 -9.65
CA MET A 1 3.16 17.57 -10.36
C MET A 1 3.35 16.40 -9.41
N LEU A 2 2.65 15.29 -9.63
CA LEU A 2 2.83 14.07 -8.83
C LEU A 2 4.12 13.39 -9.28
N ARG A 3 5.10 13.22 -8.38
CA ARG A 3 6.28 12.40 -8.66
C ARG A 3 5.89 10.94 -8.41
N ARG A 4 5.87 10.14 -9.48
CA ARG A 4 5.61 8.70 -9.39
C ARG A 4 6.88 8.01 -8.89
N LEU A 5 6.74 7.15 -7.89
CA LEU A 5 7.79 6.26 -7.40
C LEU A 5 7.40 4.84 -7.80
N GLU A 6 8.26 4.16 -8.55
CA GLU A 6 8.05 2.78 -8.99
C GLU A 6 8.90 1.84 -8.14
N VAL A 7 8.25 0.80 -7.60
CA VAL A 7 8.83 -0.12 -6.61
C VAL A 7 8.38 -1.55 -6.91
N ARG A 8 9.25 -2.54 -6.63
CA ARG A 8 8.92 -3.98 -6.70
C ARG A 8 9.25 -4.69 -5.39
N ASP A 9 8.79 -5.94 -5.26
CA ASP A 9 9.01 -6.80 -4.08
C ASP A 9 8.56 -6.12 -2.78
N CYS A 10 7.34 -5.57 -2.79
CA CYS A 10 6.86 -4.72 -1.71
C CYS A 10 6.24 -5.54 -0.57
N THR A 11 6.67 -5.24 0.66
CA THR A 11 6.00 -5.70 1.88
C THR A 11 5.45 -4.51 2.66
N PHE A 12 4.13 -4.54 2.89
CA PHE A 12 3.44 -3.53 3.69
C PHE A 12 3.28 -4.02 5.12
N ARG A 13 3.54 -3.14 6.10
CA ARG A 13 3.34 -3.49 7.52
C ARG A 13 2.46 -2.47 8.20
N VAL A 14 1.33 -2.95 8.72
CA VAL A 14 0.40 -2.19 9.55
C VAL A 14 0.59 -2.59 11.00
N SER A 15 0.82 -1.62 11.88
CA SER A 15 0.82 -1.85 13.32
C SER A 15 -0.61 -1.80 13.84
N GLU A 16 -1.11 -2.91 14.39
CA GLU A 16 -2.47 -2.96 14.95
C GLU A 16 -2.66 -1.92 16.07
N ARG A 17 -1.66 -1.72 16.92
CA ARG A 17 -1.68 -0.66 17.94
C ARG A 17 -1.88 0.72 17.33
N ARG A 18 -1.19 1.04 16.23
CA ARG A 18 -1.37 2.32 15.53
C ARG A 18 -2.71 2.39 14.82
N ARG A 19 -3.17 1.29 14.20
CA ARG A 19 -4.50 1.22 13.57
C ARG A 19 -5.59 1.57 14.57
N GLN A 20 -5.57 0.94 15.75
CA GLN A 20 -6.53 1.23 16.82
C GLN A 20 -6.44 2.68 17.31
N ALA A 21 -5.22 3.23 17.42
CA ALA A 21 -5.05 4.64 17.77
C ALA A 21 -5.68 5.58 16.73
N VAL A 22 -5.46 5.32 15.43
CA VAL A 22 -6.02 6.08 14.31
C VAL A 22 -7.55 6.03 14.29
N ILE A 23 -8.12 4.82 14.47
CA ILE A 23 -9.58 4.64 14.56
C ILE A 23 -10.14 5.48 15.71
N ARG A 24 -9.49 5.44 16.88
CA ARG A 24 -9.93 6.16 18.07
C ARG A 24 -9.83 7.68 17.93
N THR A 25 -8.78 8.18 17.27
CA THR A 25 -8.56 9.62 17.10
C THR A 25 -9.29 10.20 15.89
N GLY A 26 -9.87 9.36 15.03
CA GLY A 26 -10.50 9.79 13.79
C GLY A 26 -9.51 10.38 12.78
N GLN A 27 -8.21 10.07 12.92
CA GLN A 27 -7.20 10.53 11.99
C GLN A 27 -7.47 9.97 10.59
N ARG A 28 -7.58 10.86 9.60
CA ARG A 28 -7.85 10.48 8.20
C ARG A 28 -6.57 10.20 7.43
N GLU A 29 -5.45 10.78 7.86
CA GLU A 29 -4.14 10.55 7.27
C GLU A 29 -3.42 9.42 8.02
N VAL A 30 -3.03 8.39 7.29
CA VAL A 30 -2.29 7.26 7.85
C VAL A 30 -1.00 7.07 7.08
N HIS A 31 0.10 7.12 7.81
CA HIS A 31 1.41 6.79 7.26
C HIS A 31 1.68 5.29 7.43
N THR A 32 2.10 4.65 6.35
CA THR A 32 2.53 3.25 6.34
C THR A 32 4.02 3.15 6.10
N TRP A 33 4.61 2.04 6.54
CA TRP A 33 5.98 1.67 6.19
C TRP A 33 5.95 0.67 5.05
N VAL A 34 6.77 0.91 4.03
CA VAL A 34 6.93 0.03 2.86
C VAL A 34 8.40 -0.36 2.77
N ALA A 35 8.67 -1.66 2.79
CA ALA A 35 9.96 -2.21 2.40
C ALA A 35 9.85 -2.69 0.95
N CYS A 36 10.75 -2.24 0.08
CA CYS A 36 10.68 -2.51 -1.35
C CYS A 36 12.03 -2.29 -2.03
N THR A 37 12.14 -2.75 -3.28
CA THR A 37 13.24 -2.44 -4.19
C THR A 37 12.82 -1.27 -5.09
N LEU A 38 13.60 -0.19 -5.09
CA LEU A 38 13.41 0.94 -6.00
C LEU A 38 13.72 0.53 -7.44
N ILE A 39 12.86 0.91 -8.38
CA ILE A 39 13.10 0.73 -9.82
C ILE A 39 13.62 2.06 -10.37
N THR A 40 14.86 2.05 -10.86
CA THR A 40 15.51 3.26 -11.41
C THR A 40 15.33 3.41 -12.91
N ASP A 41 15.12 2.30 -13.64
CA ASP A 41 14.81 2.29 -15.07
C ASP A 41 13.31 2.00 -15.24
N SER A 42 12.54 3.08 -15.39
CA SER A 42 11.09 3.04 -15.49
C SER A 42 10.67 2.53 -16.87
N ALA A 43 10.30 1.27 -16.93
CA ALA A 43 9.45 0.72 -17.97
C ALA A 43 8.60 -0.42 -17.40
N VAL A 44 8.02 -0.24 -16.20
CA VAL A 44 6.91 -1.10 -15.81
C VAL A 44 5.70 -0.62 -16.63
N PRO A 45 5.19 -1.43 -17.57
CA PRO A 45 3.99 -1.09 -18.32
C PRO A 45 2.87 -0.68 -17.34
N PRO A 46 2.05 0.34 -17.65
CA PRO A 46 0.97 0.78 -16.75
C PRO A 46 0.04 -0.36 -16.30
N ASP A 47 -0.09 -1.37 -17.14
CA ASP A 47 -0.83 -2.61 -16.99
C ASP A 47 -0.17 -3.64 -16.05
N GLU A 48 1.12 -3.50 -15.74
CA GLU A 48 1.82 -4.31 -14.73
C GLU A 48 1.88 -3.62 -13.35
N ALA A 49 1.49 -2.34 -13.27
CA ALA A 49 1.40 -1.63 -12.00
C ALA A 49 0.09 -1.99 -11.27
N MET A 50 0.22 -2.41 -10.01
CA MET A 50 -0.94 -2.74 -9.18
C MET A 50 -1.28 -1.60 -8.22
N ASP A 51 -2.48 -1.04 -8.36
CA ASP A 51 -3.02 -0.05 -7.42
C ASP A 51 -3.58 -0.71 -6.15
N PHE A 52 -3.24 -0.15 -5.00
CA PHE A 52 -3.71 -0.61 -3.70
C PHE A 52 -4.11 0.56 -2.80
N THR A 53 -4.99 0.28 -1.85
CA THR A 53 -5.48 1.24 -0.86
C THR A 53 -5.45 0.63 0.54
N TYR A 54 -5.50 1.49 1.55
CA TYR A 54 -5.64 1.09 2.94
C TYR A 54 -6.59 2.03 3.67
N ASN A 55 -7.60 1.45 4.31
CA ASN A 55 -8.50 2.18 5.18
C ASN A 55 -8.55 1.50 6.55
N PRO A 56 -7.95 2.12 7.60
CA PRO A 56 -7.84 1.51 8.93
C PRO A 56 -9.19 1.19 9.56
N CYS A 57 -10.26 1.91 9.20
CA CYS A 57 -11.59 1.75 9.76
C CYS A 57 -12.34 0.55 9.18
N HIS A 58 -11.95 0.06 7.99
CA HIS A 58 -12.65 -1.02 7.30
C HIS A 58 -11.87 -2.33 7.29
N THR A 59 -10.55 -2.26 7.11
CA THR A 59 -9.70 -3.45 6.96
C THR A 59 -8.38 -3.28 7.72
N PRO A 60 -7.86 -4.33 8.37
CA PRO A 60 -6.55 -4.30 9.03
C PRO A 60 -5.38 -4.42 8.03
N THR A 61 -5.64 -4.52 6.73
CA THR A 61 -4.62 -4.72 5.70
C THR A 61 -4.87 -3.88 4.45
N PHE A 62 -3.87 -3.81 3.57
CA PHE A 62 -3.99 -3.20 2.25
C PHE A 62 -4.89 -4.06 1.37
N THR A 63 -5.63 -3.45 0.46
CA THR A 63 -6.46 -4.15 -0.52
C THR A 63 -6.18 -3.65 -1.92
N ARG A 64 -6.25 -4.54 -2.90
CA ARG A 64 -6.21 -4.17 -4.32
C ARG A 64 -7.38 -3.25 -4.65
N LEU A 65 -7.15 -2.24 -5.49
CA LEU A 65 -8.21 -1.31 -5.88
C LEU A 65 -9.24 -1.98 -6.81
N CYS A 66 -8.80 -2.93 -7.64
CA CYS A 66 -9.64 -3.57 -8.67
C CYS A 66 -10.69 -4.54 -8.11
N ASP A 67 -10.35 -5.31 -7.07
CA ASP A 67 -11.21 -6.39 -6.56
C ASP A 67 -11.34 -6.42 -5.03
N CYS A 68 -10.76 -5.43 -4.35
CA CYS A 68 -10.73 -5.31 -2.88
C CYS A 68 -10.10 -6.53 -2.17
N ALA A 69 -9.37 -7.39 -2.87
CA ALA A 69 -8.72 -8.53 -2.24
C ALA A 69 -7.57 -8.06 -1.33
N PRO A 70 -7.36 -8.71 -0.17
CA PRO A 70 -6.31 -8.34 0.77
C PRO A 70 -4.91 -8.62 0.20
N ILE A 71 -3.99 -7.69 0.46
CA ILE A 71 -2.59 -7.76 0.06
C ILE A 71 -1.73 -7.91 1.32
N TRP A 72 -1.00 -9.01 1.39
CA TRP A 72 -0.02 -9.26 2.47
C TRP A 72 1.42 -9.13 1.96
N ALA A 73 1.62 -9.39 0.66
CA ALA A 73 2.83 -9.15 -0.10
C ALA A 73 2.40 -8.78 -1.53
N ALA A 74 3.08 -7.82 -2.15
CA ALA A 74 2.88 -7.48 -3.55
C ALA A 74 4.14 -7.86 -4.32
N SER A 75 4.11 -9.04 -4.96
CA SER A 75 5.02 -9.38 -6.04
C SER A 75 4.45 -8.85 -7.35
N THR A 76 5.31 -8.48 -8.30
CA THR A 76 4.90 -8.28 -9.69
C THR A 76 4.21 -9.54 -10.20
N CYS A 77 3.19 -9.39 -11.06
CA CYS A 77 2.68 -10.51 -11.85
C CYS A 77 3.70 -10.92 -12.91
#